data_AF-A0A103XNC6-F1
#
_entry.id   AF-A0A103XNC6-F1
#
_cell.length_a   1.000
_cell.length_b   1.000
_cell.length_c   1.000
_cell.angle_alpha   90.00
_cell.angle_beta   90.00
_cell.angle_gamma   90.00
#
_symmetry.space_group_name_H-M   'P 1'
#
loop_
_entity.id
_entity.type
_entity.pdbx_description
1 polymer ?
#
loop_
_entity_poly.entity_id
_entity_poly.type
_entity_poly.pdbx_seq_one_letter_code
_entity_poly.pdbx_strand_id
1 'polypeptide(L)'
;KPFAPTVAKSSAQIHLHTKPSLLPCSQIHLQTFLQTKMSHDHSDSVFANITRAPEDPILGVTVAYNKDSDPSKLNLGVGAYRTEEGKPLVLNVVRQAEQKLVNDPPAIQENRVATVQCLSGTGSLRVGGEFLAKHYHERTVYIPQPTWGNHPKIFTLAGLSVKSYRYYDPATRGLDFQDLGNAPSGAIVLLHACAHNPTGVDPTIEQWEQIRHGSLDADAQPVRMFVADGGECFAAQSYAKNMGLYGERVGALSIVCKTADVASRVESQLKLVIRPMYSNPPLHGASIVATILKDRRISMAGLSSKTIPHLADAMHAAVTSMA
;
A
#
# COMPACT_ATOMS: atom_id res chain seq x y z
N LYS A 1 -25.55 -42.27 11.17
CA LYS A 1 -26.18 -41.06 10.58
C LYS A 1 -27.03 -40.45 11.69
N PRO A 2 -26.90 -39.16 12.02
CA PRO A 2 -27.25 -38.06 11.10
C PRO A 2 -26.04 -37.21 10.64
N PHE A 3 -26.32 -36.06 10.01
CA PHE A 3 -25.37 -35.04 9.54
C PHE A 3 -25.23 -33.89 10.56
N ALA A 4 -24.07 -33.24 10.58
CA ALA A 4 -23.83 -31.92 11.20
C ALA A 4 -22.73 -31.18 10.39
N PRO A 5 -22.68 -29.83 10.39
CA PRO A 5 -22.13 -29.07 9.26
C PRO A 5 -20.62 -28.77 9.31
N THR A 6 -19.99 -28.78 8.13
CA THR A 6 -18.60 -28.38 7.90
C THR A 6 -18.45 -26.86 7.89
N VAL A 7 -18.13 -26.25 9.03
CA VAL A 7 -17.77 -24.82 9.10
C VAL A 7 -16.28 -24.65 8.78
N ALA A 8 -15.95 -23.95 7.70
CA ALA A 8 -14.57 -23.66 7.30
C ALA A 8 -13.91 -22.64 8.24
N LYS A 9 -13.22 -23.13 9.28
CA LYS A 9 -12.48 -22.28 10.23
C LYS A 9 -11.11 -21.88 9.71
N SER A 10 -10.98 -20.67 9.17
CA SER A 10 -9.69 -20.02 8.92
C SER A 10 -9.10 -19.46 10.23
N SER A 11 -8.78 -20.34 11.17
CA SER A 11 -8.24 -19.98 12.49
C SER A 11 -6.90 -20.71 12.74
N ALA A 12 -5.79 -20.02 12.48
CA ALA A 12 -4.45 -20.54 12.75
C ALA A 12 -4.13 -20.45 14.25
N GLN A 13 -4.29 -21.56 14.97
CA GLN A 13 -3.65 -21.80 16.27
C GLN A 13 -2.57 -22.87 16.08
N ILE A 14 -1.38 -22.65 16.62
CA ILE A 14 -0.33 -23.67 16.80
C ILE A 14 0.22 -23.56 18.23
N HIS A 15 0.58 -24.70 18.82
CA HIS A 15 0.94 -24.87 20.23
C HIS A 15 2.41 -24.54 20.57
N LEU A 16 2.72 -24.55 21.86
CA LEU A 16 4.07 -24.42 22.44
C LEU A 16 4.74 -25.79 22.67
N HIS A 17 6.09 -25.76 22.71
CA HIS A 17 7.03 -26.83 23.13
C HIS A 17 7.16 -28.07 22.19
N THR A 18 8.35 -28.68 22.00
CA THR A 18 9.69 -28.53 22.61
C THR A 18 10.87 -28.54 21.60
N LYS A 19 11.91 -27.73 21.91
CA LYS A 19 13.33 -27.84 21.48
C LYS A 19 13.67 -27.70 19.96
N PRO A 20 14.93 -27.33 19.60
CA PRO A 20 15.09 -26.26 18.61
C PRO A 20 15.88 -26.59 17.34
N SER A 21 15.44 -25.99 16.23
CA SER A 21 16.32 -25.44 15.20
C SER A 21 15.93 -23.97 14.99
N LEU A 22 16.93 -23.06 15.03
CA LEU A 22 16.68 -21.62 15.00
C LEU A 22 16.61 -21.11 13.56
N LEU A 23 15.41 -21.08 12.99
CA LEU A 23 15.07 -20.12 11.94
C LEU A 23 14.42 -18.90 12.61
N PRO A 24 14.95 -17.67 12.43
CA PRO A 24 14.42 -16.50 13.12
C PRO A 24 13.07 -16.07 12.55
N CYS A 25 12.03 -16.07 13.39
CA CYS A 25 10.68 -15.67 13.02
C CYS A 25 10.54 -14.14 12.98
N SER A 26 11.27 -13.48 12.07
CA SER A 26 11.51 -12.03 12.13
C SER A 26 11.41 -11.28 10.79
N GLN A 27 10.36 -11.53 10.00
CA GLN A 27 9.83 -10.57 9.03
C GLN A 27 8.39 -10.94 8.65
N ILE A 28 7.40 -10.21 9.18
CA ILE A 28 5.98 -10.38 8.81
C ILE A 28 5.44 -9.04 8.29
N HIS A 29 5.87 -8.66 7.10
CA HIS A 29 5.53 -7.41 6.47
C HIS A 29 5.00 -7.67 5.05
N LEU A 30 3.67 -7.72 4.88
CA LEU A 30 3.08 -7.71 3.53
C LEU A 30 2.92 -6.26 3.07
N GLN A 31 4.00 -5.72 2.52
CA GLN A 31 3.92 -4.70 1.48
C GLN A 31 3.90 -5.39 0.12
N THR A 32 2.96 -4.97 -0.72
CA THR A 32 2.86 -5.40 -2.11
C THR A 32 2.90 -4.15 -2.96
N PHE A 33 3.80 -4.09 -3.94
CA PHE A 33 3.94 -2.92 -4.81
C PHE A 33 3.64 -3.30 -6.25
N LEU A 34 3.08 -2.34 -7.00
CA LEU A 34 2.84 -2.46 -8.44
C LEU A 34 3.81 -1.52 -9.13
N GLN A 35 4.68 -2.12 -9.94
CA GLN A 35 5.63 -1.42 -10.78
C GLN A 35 5.12 -1.44 -12.22
N THR A 36 5.52 -0.47 -13.05
CA THR A 36 5.34 -0.53 -14.51
C THR A 36 6.69 -0.75 -15.19
N LYS A 37 6.79 -1.73 -16.09
CA LYS A 37 8.04 -2.04 -16.81
C LYS A 37 8.48 -0.84 -17.67
N MET A 38 9.57 -0.20 -17.28
CA MET A 38 10.03 1.06 -17.89
C MET A 38 10.56 0.86 -19.32
N SER A 39 10.32 1.84 -20.19
CA SER A 39 11.07 2.01 -21.44
C SER A 39 12.47 2.57 -21.14
N HIS A 40 13.46 2.35 -22.01
CA HIS A 40 14.83 2.86 -21.82
C HIS A 40 15.01 4.37 -22.06
N ASP A 41 13.97 5.07 -22.52
CA ASP A 41 13.99 6.50 -22.79
C ASP A 41 12.65 7.10 -22.35
N HIS A 42 12.69 8.01 -21.35
CA HIS A 42 11.57 8.88 -20.95
C HIS A 42 12.07 10.03 -20.07
N SER A 43 12.05 11.26 -20.59
CA SER A 43 11.92 12.45 -19.74
C SER A 43 10.56 12.46 -19.02
N ASP A 44 9.52 12.02 -19.70
CA ASP A 44 8.12 12.34 -19.36
C ASP A 44 7.46 11.30 -18.43
N SER A 45 6.33 11.69 -17.83
CA SER A 45 5.60 10.85 -16.86
C SER A 45 4.65 9.85 -17.55
N VAL A 46 4.61 8.62 -17.07
CA VAL A 46 3.63 7.60 -17.51
C VAL A 46 2.19 7.95 -17.09
N PHE A 47 2.03 8.95 -16.23
CA PHE A 47 0.77 9.54 -15.79
C PHE A 47 0.55 10.97 -16.32
N ALA A 48 1.40 11.48 -17.23
CA ALA A 48 1.29 12.85 -17.76
C ALA A 48 -0.10 13.19 -18.34
N ASN A 49 -0.77 12.19 -18.93
CA ASN A 49 -2.10 12.32 -19.54
C ASN A 49 -3.27 12.31 -18.53
N ILE A 50 -3.03 12.04 -17.23
CA ILE A 50 -4.10 11.98 -16.23
C ILE A 50 -4.58 13.39 -15.90
N THR A 51 -5.80 13.73 -16.31
CA THR A 51 -6.41 15.04 -16.00
C THR A 51 -6.73 15.16 -14.50
N ARG A 52 -6.76 16.41 -14.00
CA ARG A 52 -7.29 16.69 -12.65
C ARG A 52 -8.77 16.27 -12.62
N ALA A 53 -9.18 15.59 -11.55
CA ALA A 53 -10.58 15.24 -11.36
C ALA A 53 -11.45 16.51 -11.30
N PRO A 54 -12.66 16.50 -11.91
CA PRO A 54 -13.61 17.59 -11.74
C PRO A 54 -14.03 17.71 -10.28
N GLU A 55 -14.40 18.92 -9.85
CA GLU A 55 -14.96 19.14 -8.53
C GLU A 55 -16.33 18.44 -8.41
N ASP A 56 -16.46 17.55 -7.43
CA ASP A 56 -17.73 16.90 -7.08
C ASP A 56 -18.78 17.97 -6.72
N PRO A 57 -20.04 17.88 -7.20
CA PRO A 57 -21.11 18.81 -6.81
C PRO A 57 -21.28 19.00 -5.28
N ILE A 58 -20.97 17.99 -4.47
CA ILE A 58 -20.94 18.06 -3.01
C ILE A 58 -19.74 18.86 -2.48
N LEU A 59 -18.60 18.87 -3.20
CA LEU A 59 -17.54 19.86 -2.97
C LEU A 59 -17.97 21.27 -3.38
N GLY A 60 -18.96 21.45 -4.26
CA GLY A 60 -19.57 22.74 -4.56
C GLY A 60 -20.09 23.47 -3.31
N VAL A 61 -20.66 22.74 -2.34
CA VAL A 61 -21.04 23.28 -1.02
C VAL A 61 -19.81 23.73 -0.22
N THR A 62 -18.68 23.01 -0.33
CA THR A 62 -17.40 23.41 0.29
C THR A 62 -16.75 24.59 -0.43
N VAL A 63 -16.90 24.73 -1.75
CA VAL A 63 -16.42 25.89 -2.53
C VAL A 63 -17.23 27.13 -2.19
N ALA A 64 -18.56 27.02 -2.05
CA ALA A 64 -19.41 28.09 -1.54
C ALA A 64 -18.99 28.50 -0.12
N TYR A 65 -18.91 27.53 0.80
CA TYR A 65 -18.44 27.74 2.18
C TYR A 65 -17.04 28.37 2.26
N ASN A 66 -16.10 28.01 1.37
CA ASN A 66 -14.76 28.58 1.34
C ASN A 66 -14.75 30.03 0.83
N LYS A 67 -15.69 30.40 -0.04
CA LYS A 67 -15.85 31.77 -0.59
C LYS A 67 -16.65 32.69 0.32
N ASP A 68 -17.55 32.14 1.13
CA ASP A 68 -18.31 32.86 2.15
C ASP A 68 -17.34 33.54 3.14
N SER A 69 -17.61 34.80 3.50
CA SER A 69 -16.78 35.59 4.43
C SER A 69 -17.30 35.60 5.87
N ASP A 70 -18.47 35.02 6.15
CA ASP A 70 -19.05 34.98 7.49
C ASP A 70 -18.15 34.17 8.46
N PRO A 71 -17.80 34.70 9.65
CA PRO A 71 -16.97 33.98 10.63
C PRO A 71 -17.72 32.88 11.40
N SER A 72 -19.05 32.81 11.31
CA SER A 72 -19.92 31.85 12.01
C SER A 72 -20.42 30.68 11.13
N LYS A 73 -20.12 30.71 9.84
CA LYS A 73 -20.49 29.67 8.86
C LYS A 73 -20.06 28.26 9.29
N LEU A 74 -20.87 27.25 8.95
CA LEU A 74 -20.60 25.83 9.27
C LEU A 74 -20.76 24.93 8.04
N ASN A 75 -19.76 24.11 7.74
CA ASN A 75 -19.79 23.17 6.61
C ASN A 75 -20.32 21.80 7.03
N LEU A 76 -21.63 21.58 6.85
CA LEU A 76 -22.27 20.28 7.06
C LEU A 76 -22.42 19.46 5.75
N GLY A 77 -22.00 19.99 4.60
CA GLY A 77 -22.22 19.37 3.30
C GLY A 77 -21.32 18.17 2.98
N VAL A 78 -20.15 18.08 3.62
CA VAL A 78 -19.17 17.01 3.38
C VAL A 78 -18.89 16.25 4.66
N GLY A 79 -19.40 15.01 4.74
CA GLY A 79 -19.14 14.06 5.83
C GLY A 79 -17.71 13.49 5.82
N ALA A 80 -16.70 14.36 5.89
CA ALA A 80 -15.29 14.04 6.01
C ALA A 80 -14.73 14.68 7.28
N TYR A 81 -13.91 13.94 8.03
CA TYR A 81 -13.38 14.38 9.32
C TYR A 81 -12.68 15.75 9.24
N ARG A 82 -12.92 16.55 10.28
CA ARG A 82 -12.33 17.87 10.48
C ARG A 82 -11.52 17.91 11.77
N THR A 83 -10.57 18.83 11.87
CA THR A 83 -9.98 19.27 13.14
C THR A 83 -10.95 20.20 13.88
N GLU A 84 -10.64 20.55 15.13
CA GLU A 84 -11.42 21.52 15.91
C GLU A 84 -11.46 22.91 15.25
N GLU A 85 -10.43 23.29 14.48
CA GLU A 85 -10.41 24.51 13.65
C GLU A 85 -11.10 24.34 12.28
N GLY A 86 -11.93 23.30 12.11
CA GLY A 86 -12.73 23.05 10.91
C GLY A 86 -11.96 22.62 9.65
N LYS A 87 -10.65 22.36 9.76
CA LYS A 87 -9.78 22.04 8.61
C LYS A 87 -9.89 20.55 8.23
N PRO A 88 -9.70 20.17 6.96
CA PRO A 88 -9.69 18.75 6.55
C PRO A 88 -8.63 17.94 7.31
N LEU A 89 -9.05 16.88 8.00
CA LEU A 89 -8.15 16.05 8.80
C LEU A 89 -7.36 15.08 7.91
N VAL A 90 -6.16 15.48 7.49
CA VAL A 90 -5.18 14.56 6.91
C VAL A 90 -4.59 13.71 8.04
N LEU A 91 -4.94 12.43 8.07
CA LEU A 91 -4.57 11.52 9.15
C LEU A 91 -3.06 11.24 9.14
N ASN A 92 -2.41 11.36 10.31
CA ASN A 92 -0.95 11.28 10.42
C ASN A 92 -0.35 9.96 9.91
N VAL A 93 -1.12 8.86 9.93
CA VAL A 93 -0.73 7.58 9.31
C VAL A 93 -0.38 7.72 7.83
N VAL A 94 -1.04 8.62 7.07
CA VAL A 94 -0.73 8.90 5.66
C VAL A 94 0.68 9.48 5.53
N ARG A 95 0.98 10.53 6.31
CA ARG A 95 2.29 11.19 6.34
C ARG A 95 3.41 10.28 6.83
N GLN A 96 3.11 9.40 7.79
CA GLN A 96 4.05 8.42 8.32
C GLN A 96 4.24 7.23 7.36
N ALA A 97 3.23 6.87 6.56
CA ALA A 97 3.34 5.92 5.46
C ALA A 97 4.30 6.45 4.39
N GLU A 98 4.09 7.69 3.93
CA GLU A 98 4.96 8.38 2.97
C GLU A 98 6.43 8.38 3.43
N GLN A 99 6.67 8.88 4.66
CA GLN A 99 8.01 8.96 5.25
C GLN A 99 8.69 7.59 5.37
N LYS A 100 8.00 6.55 5.87
CA LYS A 100 8.62 5.23 6.10
C LYS A 100 8.71 4.36 4.84
N LEU A 101 7.79 4.54 3.88
CA LEU A 101 7.82 3.90 2.56
C LEU A 101 8.97 4.45 1.73
N VAL A 102 8.80 5.71 1.29
CA VAL A 102 9.57 6.30 0.20
C VAL A 102 10.97 6.61 0.68
N ASN A 103 11.11 7.23 1.86
CA ASN A 103 12.39 7.57 2.52
C ASN A 103 13.48 8.12 1.56
N ASP A 104 13.04 8.69 0.45
CA ASP A 104 13.81 9.43 -0.53
C ASP A 104 13.51 10.89 -0.23
N PRO A 105 14.47 11.65 0.35
CA PRO A 105 14.21 13.03 0.72
C PRO A 105 13.75 13.89 -0.47
N PRO A 106 14.33 13.79 -1.69
CA PRO A 106 13.80 14.43 -2.90
C PRO A 106 12.30 14.20 -3.13
N ALA A 107 11.81 12.99 -3.37
CA ALA A 107 10.41 12.76 -3.73
C ALA A 107 9.39 13.26 -2.69
N ILE A 108 9.76 13.23 -1.40
CA ILE A 108 8.92 13.75 -0.31
C ILE A 108 8.98 15.28 -0.27
N GLN A 109 10.17 15.89 -0.36
CA GLN A 109 10.36 17.35 -0.35
C GLN A 109 9.78 18.02 -1.61
N GLU A 110 9.88 17.35 -2.75
CA GLU A 110 9.36 17.75 -4.06
C GLU A 110 7.85 17.46 -4.20
N ASN A 111 7.19 16.93 -3.16
CA ASN A 111 5.75 16.61 -3.13
C ASN A 111 5.31 15.66 -4.28
N ARG A 112 6.18 14.74 -4.69
CA ARG A 112 5.95 13.79 -5.80
C ARG A 112 5.17 12.53 -5.41
N VAL A 113 4.75 12.41 -4.16
CA VAL A 113 4.03 11.25 -3.64
C VAL A 113 2.56 11.59 -3.42
N ALA A 114 1.66 10.79 -4.01
CA ALA A 114 0.22 10.87 -3.81
C ALA A 114 -0.23 9.69 -2.94
N THR A 115 -0.58 9.93 -1.66
CA THR A 115 -1.01 8.86 -0.75
C THR A 115 -2.45 9.03 -0.27
N VAL A 116 -3.19 7.93 -0.27
CA VAL A 116 -4.55 7.82 0.25
C VAL A 116 -4.65 6.68 1.26
N GLN A 117 -5.45 6.86 2.31
CA GLN A 117 -5.73 5.79 3.27
C GLN A 117 -6.78 4.81 2.69
N CYS A 118 -6.52 3.52 2.86
CA CYS A 118 -7.32 2.44 2.30
C CYS A 118 -7.68 1.36 3.32
N LEU A 119 -8.64 0.50 2.95
CA LEU A 119 -9.14 -0.63 3.75
C LEU A 119 -8.13 -1.79 3.83
N SER A 120 -6.97 -1.52 4.43
CA SER A 120 -5.80 -2.40 4.51
C SER A 120 -5.23 -2.71 3.12
N GLY A 121 -4.22 -3.59 3.03
CA GLY A 121 -3.57 -3.94 1.76
C GLY A 121 -4.56 -4.40 0.68
N THR A 122 -5.63 -5.14 1.06
CA THR A 122 -6.72 -5.52 0.15
C THR A 122 -7.41 -4.31 -0.49
N GLY A 123 -7.73 -3.28 0.32
CA GLY A 123 -8.32 -2.04 -0.15
C GLY A 123 -7.35 -1.26 -1.04
N SER A 124 -6.09 -1.13 -0.63
CA SER A 124 -5.06 -0.45 -1.40
C SER A 124 -4.87 -1.06 -2.80
N LEU A 125 -4.78 -2.38 -2.88
CA LEU A 125 -4.66 -3.10 -4.16
C LEU A 125 -5.93 -2.96 -5.01
N ARG A 126 -7.13 -2.97 -4.40
CA ARG A 126 -8.40 -2.83 -5.14
C ARG A 126 -8.65 -1.40 -5.62
N VAL A 127 -8.19 -0.38 -4.91
CA VAL A 127 -8.21 1.03 -5.37
C VAL A 127 -7.17 1.24 -6.47
N GLY A 128 -5.92 0.81 -6.27
CA GLY A 128 -4.84 0.96 -7.24
C GLY A 128 -5.12 0.23 -8.56
N GLY A 129 -5.67 -0.99 -8.50
CA GLY A 129 -6.06 -1.75 -9.69
C GLY A 129 -7.14 -1.06 -10.53
N GLU A 130 -8.14 -0.41 -9.90
CA GLU A 130 -9.21 0.28 -10.64
C GLU A 130 -8.75 1.64 -11.16
N PHE A 131 -7.88 2.34 -10.43
CA PHE A 131 -7.18 3.51 -10.94
C PHE A 131 -6.38 3.17 -12.21
N LEU A 132 -5.62 2.06 -12.20
CA LEU A 132 -4.90 1.57 -13.38
C LEU A 132 -5.85 1.22 -14.53
N ALA A 133 -6.94 0.49 -14.25
CA ALA A 133 -7.94 0.11 -15.25
C ALA A 133 -8.70 1.31 -15.86
N LYS A 134 -8.77 2.44 -15.16
CA LYS A 134 -9.38 3.69 -15.66
C LYS A 134 -8.39 4.61 -16.38
N HIS A 135 -7.21 4.83 -15.81
CA HIS A 135 -6.36 5.97 -16.19
C HIS A 135 -5.01 5.62 -16.80
N TYR A 136 -4.56 4.36 -16.73
CA TYR A 136 -3.32 3.93 -17.35
C TYR A 136 -3.53 3.54 -18.83
N HIS A 137 -2.48 3.19 -19.56
CA HIS A 137 -2.61 2.65 -20.92
C HIS A 137 -2.70 1.11 -20.92
N GLU A 138 -1.77 0.41 -20.26
CA GLU A 138 -1.82 -1.05 -20.19
C GLU A 138 -2.94 -1.59 -19.28
N ARG A 139 -3.47 -2.77 -19.63
CA ARG A 139 -4.53 -3.47 -18.87
C ARG A 139 -4.12 -4.84 -18.35
N THR A 140 -2.89 -5.27 -18.61
CA THR A 140 -2.38 -6.56 -18.11
C THR A 140 -1.54 -6.34 -16.85
N VAL A 141 -1.93 -7.02 -15.75
CA VAL A 141 -1.07 -7.18 -14.56
C VAL A 141 -0.46 -8.58 -14.52
N TYR A 142 0.85 -8.61 -14.30
CA TYR A 142 1.67 -9.80 -14.14
C TYR A 142 1.87 -10.08 -12.63
N ILE A 143 1.48 -11.27 -12.16
CA ILE A 143 1.59 -11.70 -10.76
C ILE A 143 2.53 -12.91 -10.62
N PRO A 144 3.23 -13.10 -9.49
CA PRO A 144 4.12 -14.24 -9.33
C PRO A 144 3.34 -15.55 -9.26
N GLN A 145 3.98 -16.65 -9.66
CA GLN A 145 3.44 -18.00 -9.53
C GLN A 145 4.31 -18.84 -8.56
N PRO A 146 3.73 -19.32 -7.43
CA PRO A 146 2.40 -19.01 -6.89
C PRO A 146 2.36 -17.58 -6.28
N THR A 147 1.17 -17.12 -5.86
CA THR A 147 1.03 -15.89 -5.06
C THR A 147 -0.18 -15.95 -4.13
N TRP A 148 -0.42 -14.91 -3.33
CA TRP A 148 -1.57 -14.82 -2.44
C TRP A 148 -2.87 -14.97 -3.23
N GLY A 149 -3.66 -16.01 -2.93
CA GLY A 149 -4.81 -16.45 -3.73
C GLY A 149 -5.98 -15.47 -3.87
N ASN A 150 -5.87 -14.25 -3.34
CA ASN A 150 -6.81 -13.17 -3.60
C ASN A 150 -6.32 -12.16 -4.66
N HIS A 151 -5.03 -12.15 -5.04
CA HIS A 151 -4.51 -11.25 -6.08
C HIS A 151 -5.27 -11.35 -7.41
N PRO A 152 -5.50 -12.55 -8.01
CA PRO A 152 -6.26 -12.64 -9.26
C PRO A 152 -7.66 -12.02 -9.13
N LYS A 153 -8.35 -12.31 -8.02
CA LYS A 153 -9.71 -11.82 -7.75
C LYS A 153 -9.75 -10.29 -7.63
N ILE A 154 -8.79 -9.68 -6.92
CA ILE A 154 -8.72 -8.23 -6.76
C ILE A 154 -8.59 -7.54 -8.11
N PHE A 155 -7.69 -8.01 -8.98
CA PHE A 155 -7.40 -7.33 -10.24
C PHE A 155 -8.43 -7.59 -11.34
N THR A 156 -8.94 -8.83 -11.46
CA THR A 156 -10.07 -9.10 -12.37
C THR A 156 -11.31 -8.27 -11.98
N LEU A 157 -11.63 -8.18 -10.68
CA LEU A 157 -12.74 -7.35 -10.19
C LEU A 157 -12.44 -5.83 -10.21
N ALA A 158 -11.22 -5.43 -10.56
CA ALA A 158 -10.83 -4.04 -10.80
C ALA A 158 -10.82 -3.66 -12.29
N GLY A 159 -11.03 -4.63 -13.21
CA GLY A 159 -11.01 -4.41 -14.65
C GLY A 159 -9.65 -4.63 -15.34
N LEU A 160 -8.71 -5.32 -14.68
CA LEU A 160 -7.43 -5.72 -15.27
C LEU A 160 -7.42 -7.20 -15.68
N SER A 161 -6.76 -7.48 -16.80
CA SER A 161 -6.39 -8.84 -17.22
C SER A 161 -5.22 -9.33 -16.37
N VAL A 162 -5.25 -10.58 -15.92
CA VAL A 162 -4.21 -11.17 -15.06
C VAL A 162 -3.39 -12.19 -15.85
N LYS A 163 -2.07 -12.05 -15.84
CA LYS A 163 -1.10 -13.07 -16.30
C LYS A 163 -0.17 -13.44 -15.15
N SER A 164 0.47 -14.60 -15.24
CA SER A 164 1.51 -15.02 -14.30
C SER A 164 2.91 -14.79 -14.86
N TYR A 165 3.90 -14.68 -13.97
CA TYR A 165 5.32 -14.87 -14.27
C TYR A 165 5.91 -15.87 -13.26
N ARG A 166 6.97 -16.60 -13.63
CA ARG A 166 7.62 -17.57 -12.72
C ARG A 166 8.31 -16.83 -11.57
N TYR A 167 8.24 -17.43 -10.38
CA TYR A 167 8.81 -16.86 -9.16
C TYR A 167 9.44 -17.89 -8.23
N TYR A 168 8.88 -19.11 -8.13
CA TYR A 168 9.35 -20.15 -7.21
C TYR A 168 9.48 -21.50 -7.92
N ASP A 169 10.64 -22.13 -7.76
CA ASP A 169 10.88 -23.50 -8.18
C ASP A 169 10.68 -24.48 -7.00
N PRO A 170 9.72 -25.42 -7.07
CA PRO A 170 9.54 -26.45 -6.05
C PRO A 170 10.72 -27.42 -5.86
N ALA A 171 11.61 -27.59 -6.85
CA ALA A 171 12.72 -28.54 -6.78
C ALA A 171 13.89 -28.00 -5.93
N THR A 172 14.38 -26.80 -6.23
CA THR A 172 15.38 -26.07 -5.41
C THR A 172 14.78 -25.45 -4.15
N ARG A 173 13.46 -25.20 -4.14
CA ARG A 173 12.75 -24.36 -3.14
C ARG A 173 13.24 -22.91 -3.12
N GLY A 174 13.88 -22.46 -4.20
CA GLY A 174 14.42 -21.12 -4.36
C GLY A 174 13.58 -20.22 -5.27
N LEU A 175 14.15 -19.05 -5.56
CA LEU A 175 13.60 -18.09 -6.51
C LEU A 175 13.89 -18.55 -7.95
N ASP A 176 12.85 -18.63 -8.78
CA ASP A 176 12.92 -18.80 -10.24
C ASP A 176 12.25 -17.60 -10.93
N PHE A 177 12.92 -16.46 -10.95
CA PHE A 177 12.37 -15.19 -11.46
C PHE A 177 12.61 -15.06 -12.96
N GLN A 178 11.60 -15.37 -13.78
CA GLN A 178 11.73 -15.41 -15.24
C GLN A 178 10.48 -14.85 -15.98
N ASP A 179 10.49 -14.95 -17.32
CA ASP A 179 9.41 -14.64 -18.27
C ASP A 179 9.00 -13.16 -18.41
N LEU A 180 9.28 -12.30 -17.41
CA LEU A 180 9.05 -10.84 -17.49
C LEU A 180 9.87 -10.13 -18.60
N GLY A 181 10.94 -10.76 -19.11
CA GLY A 181 11.68 -10.26 -20.28
C GLY A 181 10.78 -9.98 -21.48
N ASN A 182 9.77 -10.85 -21.70
CA ASN A 182 8.80 -10.76 -22.80
C ASN A 182 7.54 -9.93 -22.48
N ALA A 183 7.43 -9.36 -21.27
CA ALA A 183 6.33 -8.45 -20.95
C ALA A 183 6.47 -7.12 -21.75
N PRO A 184 5.38 -6.52 -22.26
CA PRO A 184 5.45 -5.28 -23.03
C PRO A 184 5.97 -4.10 -22.21
N SER A 185 6.39 -3.02 -22.86
CA SER A 185 6.66 -1.76 -22.16
C SER A 185 5.36 -1.25 -21.51
N GLY A 186 5.46 -0.69 -20.30
CA GLY A 186 4.29 -0.34 -19.50
C GLY A 186 3.60 -1.52 -18.80
N ALA A 187 4.03 -2.77 -19.00
CA ALA A 187 3.43 -3.91 -18.31
C ALA A 187 3.41 -3.70 -16.79
N ILE A 188 2.24 -3.87 -16.17
CA ILE A 188 2.06 -3.75 -14.72
C ILE A 188 2.57 -5.04 -14.09
N VAL A 189 3.53 -4.97 -13.17
CA VAL A 189 4.10 -6.11 -12.46
C VAL A 189 3.82 -5.97 -10.97
N LEU A 190 3.24 -7.00 -10.36
CA LEU A 190 3.06 -7.09 -8.91
C LEU A 190 4.29 -7.74 -8.28
N LEU A 191 4.90 -7.05 -7.33
CA LEU A 191 6.02 -7.53 -6.53
C LEU A 191 5.63 -7.54 -5.04
N HIS A 192 6.10 -8.54 -4.30
CA HIS A 192 6.05 -8.52 -2.82
C HIS A 192 7.38 -7.91 -2.38
N ALA A 193 7.35 -6.93 -1.48
CA ALA A 193 8.59 -6.26 -1.04
C ALA A 193 9.46 -7.17 -0.16
N CYS A 194 8.81 -8.05 0.61
CA CYS A 194 9.38 -9.17 1.34
C CYS A 194 8.25 -10.10 1.83
N ALA A 195 8.61 -11.15 2.57
CA ALA A 195 7.73 -12.15 3.16
C ALA A 195 6.73 -12.75 2.15
N HIS A 196 7.22 -13.11 0.96
CA HIS A 196 6.39 -13.52 -0.18
C HIS A 196 5.36 -14.59 0.20
N ASN A 197 4.10 -14.30 -0.07
CA ASN A 197 2.97 -15.16 0.25
C ASN A 197 2.54 -15.93 -1.01
N PRO A 198 2.63 -17.29 -1.07
CA PRO A 198 2.69 -18.20 0.08
C PRO A 198 4.06 -18.83 0.39
N THR A 199 5.12 -18.56 -0.37
CA THR A 199 6.35 -19.40 -0.35
C THR A 199 7.31 -19.11 0.80
N GLY A 200 7.32 -17.88 1.33
CA GLY A 200 8.34 -17.41 2.28
C GLY A 200 9.74 -17.26 1.66
N VAL A 201 9.83 -17.25 0.33
CA VAL A 201 11.07 -17.07 -0.43
C VAL A 201 11.06 -15.68 -1.05
N ASP A 202 12.00 -14.83 -0.62
CA ASP A 202 12.24 -13.51 -1.19
C ASP A 202 13.59 -13.51 -1.96
N PRO A 203 13.80 -12.61 -2.93
CA PRO A 203 15.10 -12.48 -3.61
C PRO A 203 16.20 -11.97 -2.66
N THR A 204 17.45 -12.36 -2.91
CA THR A 204 18.64 -11.74 -2.26
C THR A 204 18.89 -10.33 -2.77
N ILE A 205 19.81 -9.59 -2.15
CA ILE A 205 20.21 -8.24 -2.60
C ILE A 205 20.69 -8.28 -4.06
N GLU A 206 21.54 -9.25 -4.41
CA GLU A 206 22.12 -9.42 -5.73
C GLU A 206 21.08 -9.88 -6.75
N GLN A 207 20.11 -10.70 -6.34
CA GLN A 207 18.97 -11.06 -7.19
C GLN A 207 18.05 -9.87 -7.41
N TRP A 208 17.77 -9.07 -6.38
CA TRP A 208 17.08 -7.80 -6.50
C TRP A 208 17.91 -6.74 -7.26
N GLU A 209 19.22 -6.93 -7.45
CA GLU A 209 20.06 -6.13 -8.37
C GLU A 209 20.07 -6.65 -9.82
N GLN A 210 19.94 -7.96 -10.02
CA GLN A 210 19.63 -8.53 -11.35
C GLN A 210 18.22 -8.17 -11.78
N ILE A 211 17.30 -8.09 -10.82
CA ILE A 211 16.05 -7.40 -11.03
C ILE A 211 16.37 -5.90 -11.22
N ARG A 212 17.13 -5.16 -10.38
CA ARG A 212 17.42 -3.67 -10.42
C ARG A 212 17.53 -3.06 -11.81
N HIS A 213 18.16 -3.73 -12.77
CA HIS A 213 18.04 -3.37 -14.18
C HIS A 213 16.61 -3.70 -14.72
N GLY A 214 15.56 -3.27 -13.97
CA GLY A 214 14.21 -3.87 -13.90
C GLY A 214 13.47 -3.86 -12.52
N SER A 215 14.17 -3.73 -11.37
CA SER A 215 13.80 -3.28 -9.99
C SER A 215 13.35 -4.21 -8.78
N LEU A 216 13.76 -4.21 -7.47
CA LEU A 216 14.84 -3.64 -6.55
C LEU A 216 14.78 -4.27 -5.09
N ASP A 217 15.72 -3.99 -4.14
CA ASP A 217 16.00 -4.74 -2.86
C ASP A 217 15.45 -4.24 -1.49
N ALA A 218 15.13 -5.16 -0.55
CA ALA A 218 14.95 -5.12 0.94
C ALA A 218 13.78 -4.38 1.69
N ASP A 219 12.71 -5.12 2.05
CA ASP A 219 11.58 -4.75 2.96
C ASP A 219 10.68 -3.56 2.55
N ALA A 220 11.28 -2.40 2.32
CA ALA A 220 10.67 -1.18 1.76
C ALA A 220 11.63 -0.49 0.77
N GLN A 221 12.93 -0.77 0.88
CA GLN A 221 13.98 -0.38 -0.06
C GLN A 221 13.72 -0.82 -1.53
N PRO A 222 12.88 -1.86 -1.86
CA PRO A 222 12.46 -2.14 -3.24
C PRO A 222 11.67 -1.01 -3.88
N VAL A 223 10.99 -0.21 -3.06
CA VAL A 223 10.30 1.00 -3.49
C VAL A 223 11.27 2.17 -3.53
N ARG A 224 12.11 2.32 -2.49
CA ARG A 224 13.03 3.48 -2.34
C ARG A 224 14.00 3.60 -3.50
N MET A 225 14.64 2.50 -3.90
CA MET A 225 15.60 2.54 -5.00
C MET A 225 14.92 2.89 -6.34
N PHE A 226 13.59 2.74 -6.48
CA PHE A 226 12.85 3.00 -7.74
C PHE A 226 12.61 4.47 -7.92
N VAL A 227 12.24 5.10 -6.80
CA VAL A 227 12.11 6.55 -6.68
C VAL A 227 13.45 7.23 -6.93
N ALA A 228 14.54 6.66 -6.43
CA ALA A 228 15.90 7.13 -6.70
C ALA A 228 16.31 6.95 -8.18
N ASP A 229 15.92 5.83 -8.81
CA ASP A 229 16.11 5.59 -10.24
C ASP A 229 15.09 6.37 -11.13
N GLY A 230 14.28 7.27 -10.54
CA GLY A 230 13.36 8.18 -11.26
C GLY A 230 12.02 7.57 -11.71
N GLY A 231 11.71 6.34 -11.29
CA GLY A 231 10.54 5.58 -11.69
C GLY A 231 9.25 5.91 -10.92
N GLU A 232 8.10 5.65 -11.56
CA GLU A 232 6.76 5.90 -11.02
C GLU A 232 6.07 4.59 -10.60
N CYS A 233 5.80 4.40 -9.31
CA CYS A 233 5.31 3.13 -8.73
C CYS A 233 4.18 3.29 -7.70
N PHE A 234 3.41 2.22 -7.50
CA PHE A 234 2.39 2.12 -6.45
C PHE A 234 2.88 1.22 -5.32
N ALA A 235 2.65 1.59 -4.06
CA ALA A 235 2.85 0.70 -2.91
C ALA A 235 1.55 0.55 -2.10
N ALA A 236 1.09 -0.69 -1.96
CA ALA A 236 -0.04 -1.06 -1.11
C ALA A 236 0.48 -1.51 0.26
N GLN A 237 0.28 -0.68 1.28
CA GLN A 237 0.66 -0.95 2.66
C GLN A 237 -0.50 -1.51 3.49
N SER A 238 -0.16 -2.41 4.41
CA SER A 238 -1.09 -3.02 5.36
C SER A 238 -0.53 -2.98 6.78
N TYR A 239 -1.32 -2.47 7.74
CA TYR A 239 -0.96 -2.54 9.16
C TYR A 239 -1.52 -3.76 9.89
N ALA A 240 -2.23 -4.64 9.17
CA ALA A 240 -2.95 -5.76 9.76
C ALA A 240 -2.02 -6.80 10.43
N LYS A 241 -0.84 -7.06 9.86
CA LYS A 241 0.10 -8.08 10.36
C LYS A 241 1.14 -7.50 11.32
N ASN A 242 1.85 -6.46 10.89
CA ASN A 242 2.95 -5.84 11.63
C ASN A 242 2.52 -5.04 12.87
N MET A 243 1.23 -4.66 12.99
CA MET A 243 0.66 -4.06 14.21
C MET A 243 -0.52 -4.87 14.76
N GLY A 244 -0.78 -6.07 14.25
CA GLY A 244 -1.93 -6.89 14.66
C GLY A 244 -3.32 -6.30 14.36
N LEU A 245 -3.41 -5.19 13.62
CA LEU A 245 -4.64 -4.42 13.37
C LEU A 245 -5.53 -5.06 12.28
N TYR A 246 -5.79 -6.37 12.40
CA TYR A 246 -6.57 -7.16 11.45
C TYR A 246 -8.01 -6.66 11.31
N GLY A 247 -8.69 -6.40 12.44
CA GLY A 247 -10.07 -5.93 12.49
C GLY A 247 -10.25 -4.49 11.99
N GLU A 248 -9.32 -3.61 12.38
CA GLU A 248 -9.36 -2.16 12.09
C GLU A 248 -9.22 -1.76 10.62
N ARG A 249 -8.83 -2.70 9.75
CA ARG A 249 -8.69 -2.50 8.30
C ARG A 249 -7.77 -1.33 7.91
N VAL A 250 -6.72 -1.03 8.68
CA VAL A 250 -5.81 0.09 8.37
C VAL A 250 -4.79 -0.28 7.28
N GLY A 251 -4.60 0.62 6.33
CA GLY A 251 -3.59 0.57 5.28
C GLY A 251 -3.54 1.85 4.46
N ALA A 252 -2.60 1.92 3.52
CA ALA A 252 -2.41 3.06 2.63
C ALA A 252 -2.09 2.59 1.21
N LEU A 253 -2.39 3.44 0.23
CA LEU A 253 -1.89 3.34 -1.14
C LEU A 253 -1.12 4.62 -1.43
N SER A 254 0.19 4.50 -1.66
CA SER A 254 1.04 5.59 -2.14
C SER A 254 1.36 5.38 -3.61
N ILE A 255 1.33 6.43 -4.41
CA ILE A 255 1.81 6.45 -5.79
C ILE A 255 2.91 7.50 -5.90
N VAL A 256 4.10 7.11 -6.32
CA VAL A 256 5.20 8.04 -6.60
C VAL A 256 5.15 8.43 -8.07
N CYS A 257 5.25 9.73 -8.33
CA CYS A 257 5.16 10.34 -9.65
C CYS A 257 6.48 11.07 -10.01
N LYS A 258 6.63 11.51 -11.26
CA LYS A 258 7.75 12.37 -11.68
C LYS A 258 7.62 13.84 -11.27
N THR A 259 6.42 14.35 -11.00
CA THR A 259 6.21 15.76 -10.58
C THR A 259 5.08 15.91 -9.55
N ALA A 260 5.10 17.01 -8.80
CA ALA A 260 4.06 17.37 -7.84
C ALA A 260 2.69 17.61 -8.49
N ASP A 261 2.66 18.19 -9.70
CA ASP A 261 1.40 18.37 -10.43
C ASP A 261 0.79 17.03 -10.85
N VAL A 262 1.60 16.11 -11.38
CA VAL A 262 1.14 14.74 -11.69
C VAL A 262 0.62 14.07 -10.41
N ALA A 263 1.37 14.13 -9.30
CA ALA A 263 0.92 13.58 -8.02
C ALA A 263 -0.42 14.19 -7.57
N SER A 264 -0.60 15.50 -7.69
CA SER A 264 -1.86 16.19 -7.36
C SER A 264 -3.03 15.78 -8.27
N ARG A 265 -2.78 15.52 -9.55
CA ARG A 265 -3.79 14.99 -10.49
C ARG A 265 -4.14 13.54 -10.18
N VAL A 266 -3.14 12.69 -9.92
CA VAL A 266 -3.29 11.29 -9.48
C VAL A 266 -4.11 11.20 -8.19
N GLU A 267 -3.76 11.98 -7.15
CA GLU A 267 -4.48 12.01 -5.86
C GLU A 267 -5.96 12.41 -6.02
N SER A 268 -6.24 13.35 -6.94
CA SER A 268 -7.61 13.78 -7.23
C SER A 268 -8.47 12.68 -7.86
N GLN A 269 -7.89 11.84 -8.73
CA GLN A 269 -8.58 10.70 -9.35
C GLN A 269 -8.71 9.52 -8.37
N LEU A 270 -7.72 9.27 -7.51
CA LEU A 270 -7.82 8.29 -6.43
C LEU A 270 -9.01 8.56 -5.50
N LYS A 271 -9.29 9.84 -5.20
CA LYS A 271 -10.48 10.25 -4.43
C LYS A 271 -11.79 9.89 -5.15
N LEU A 272 -11.86 10.04 -6.48
CA LEU A 272 -13.01 9.60 -7.27
C LEU A 272 -13.16 8.06 -7.38
N VAL A 273 -12.08 7.29 -7.25
CA VAL A 273 -12.15 5.81 -7.16
C VAL A 273 -12.63 5.37 -5.77
N ILE A 274 -12.12 6.00 -4.70
CA ILE A 274 -12.46 5.66 -3.30
C ILE A 274 -13.91 5.98 -2.96
N ARG A 275 -14.40 7.14 -3.39
CA ARG A 275 -15.67 7.70 -2.93
C ARG A 275 -16.92 6.85 -3.24
N PRO A 276 -17.12 6.27 -4.44
CA PRO A 276 -18.21 5.32 -4.67
C PRO A 276 -17.94 3.92 -4.09
N MET A 277 -16.68 3.60 -3.73
CA MET A 277 -16.30 2.28 -3.21
C MET A 277 -16.55 2.12 -1.71
N TYR A 278 -16.22 3.16 -0.92
CA TYR A 278 -16.45 3.17 0.54
C TYR A 278 -16.60 4.58 1.15
N SER A 279 -16.78 5.63 0.35
CA SER A 279 -16.87 7.05 0.76
C SER A 279 -15.60 7.59 1.45
N ASN A 280 -15.34 7.21 2.69
CA ASN A 280 -14.18 7.60 3.50
C ASN A 280 -13.67 6.40 4.33
N PRO A 281 -12.36 6.28 4.59
CA PRO A 281 -11.81 5.15 5.35
C PRO A 281 -12.02 5.29 6.88
N PRO A 282 -11.95 4.19 7.66
CA PRO A 282 -12.15 4.20 9.11
C PRO A 282 -11.13 5.04 9.89
N LEU A 283 -11.58 5.71 10.95
CA LEU A 283 -10.74 6.57 11.79
C LEU A 283 -10.01 5.83 12.92
N HIS A 284 -10.67 4.91 13.63
CA HIS A 284 -10.19 4.40 14.93
C HIS A 284 -8.77 3.79 14.86
N GLY A 285 -8.59 2.71 14.09
CA GLY A 285 -7.27 2.15 13.86
C GLY A 285 -6.26 3.10 13.21
N ALA A 286 -6.69 4.06 12.38
CA ALA A 286 -5.79 5.06 11.81
C ALA A 286 -5.21 5.99 12.88
N SER A 287 -5.99 6.35 13.89
CA SER A 287 -5.52 7.06 15.09
C SER A 287 -4.61 6.19 15.96
N ILE A 288 -4.89 4.90 16.11
CA ILE A 288 -3.99 3.96 16.81
C ILE A 288 -2.62 3.89 16.12
N VAL A 289 -2.60 3.65 14.80
CA VAL A 289 -1.35 3.65 14.00
C VAL A 289 -0.63 5.00 14.12
N ALA A 290 -1.35 6.11 14.00
CA ALA A 290 -0.77 7.45 14.12
C ALA A 290 -0.09 7.69 15.47
N THR A 291 -0.69 7.21 16.57
CA THR A 291 -0.13 7.34 17.92
C THR A 291 1.08 6.43 18.13
N ILE A 292 1.02 5.17 17.71
CA ILE A 292 2.18 4.25 17.73
C ILE A 292 3.37 4.85 16.97
N LEU A 293 3.12 5.41 15.78
CA LEU A 293 4.16 5.96 14.91
C LEU A 293 4.65 7.37 15.34
N LYS A 294 4.08 7.99 16.38
CA LYS A 294 4.69 9.15 17.06
C LYS A 294 5.88 8.74 17.92
N ASP A 295 5.92 7.50 18.40
CA ASP A 295 7.04 7.00 19.18
C ASP A 295 8.26 6.75 18.27
N ARG A 296 9.28 7.60 18.40
CA ARG A 296 10.52 7.52 17.63
C ARG A 296 11.35 6.27 17.94
N ARG A 297 11.02 5.51 18.99
CA ARG A 297 11.63 4.21 19.32
C ARG A 297 11.14 3.07 18.41
N ILE A 298 10.10 3.28 17.61
CA ILE A 298 9.45 2.24 16.78
C ILE A 298 9.80 2.40 15.30
N SER A 299 10.77 1.62 14.84
CA SER A 299 10.94 1.32 13.41
C SER A 299 9.96 0.21 12.99
N MET A 300 9.31 0.39 11.84
CA MET A 300 8.45 -0.63 11.24
C MET A 300 9.18 -1.52 10.21
N ALA A 301 10.40 -1.13 9.80
CA ALA A 301 11.21 -1.83 8.81
C ALA A 301 12.24 -2.76 9.51
N GLY A 302 11.75 -3.61 10.43
CA GLY A 302 12.62 -4.45 11.26
C GLY A 302 12.02 -4.76 12.64
N LEU A 303 10.86 -5.42 12.67
CA LEU A 303 10.27 -5.90 13.93
C LEU A 303 11.04 -7.10 14.46
N SER A 304 11.94 -6.82 15.40
CA SER A 304 12.75 -7.80 16.13
C SER A 304 12.15 -8.13 17.50
N SER A 305 12.64 -9.20 18.13
CA SER A 305 12.33 -9.53 19.54
C SER A 305 12.65 -8.40 20.53
N LYS A 306 13.56 -7.46 20.17
CA LYS A 306 13.90 -6.29 20.97
C LYS A 306 12.92 -5.11 20.81
N THR A 307 12.18 -5.05 19.69
CA THR A 307 11.26 -3.94 19.38
C THR A 307 9.79 -4.32 19.54
N ILE A 308 9.46 -5.61 19.53
CA ILE A 308 8.10 -6.12 19.79
C ILE A 308 7.55 -5.65 21.17
N PRO A 309 8.31 -5.64 22.28
CA PRO A 309 7.83 -5.09 23.55
C PRO A 309 7.42 -3.62 23.44
N HIS A 310 8.28 -2.75 22.88
CA HIS A 310 7.96 -1.33 22.68
C HIS A 310 6.73 -1.10 21.79
N LEU A 311 6.53 -1.96 20.78
CA LEU A 311 5.31 -1.93 19.96
C LEU A 311 4.07 -2.32 20.79
N ALA A 312 4.14 -3.35 21.63
CA ALA A 312 3.05 -3.73 22.51
C ALA A 312 2.73 -2.64 23.54
N ASP A 313 3.75 -2.02 24.14
CA ASP A 313 3.61 -0.89 25.07
C ASP A 313 2.93 0.31 24.39
N ALA A 314 3.37 0.67 23.17
CA ALA A 314 2.77 1.77 22.41
C ALA A 314 1.37 1.46 21.88
N MET A 315 1.07 0.21 21.53
CA MET A 315 -0.29 -0.24 21.21
C MET A 315 -1.21 -0.13 22.43
N HIS A 316 -0.75 -0.58 23.60
CA HIS A 316 -1.51 -0.49 24.85
C HIS A 316 -1.73 0.98 25.24
N ALA A 317 -0.68 1.81 25.21
CA ALA A 317 -0.80 3.24 25.46
C ALA A 317 -1.76 3.93 24.48
N ALA A 318 -1.69 3.60 23.17
CA ALA A 318 -2.59 4.18 22.18
C ALA A 318 -4.07 3.83 22.46
N VAL A 319 -4.38 2.55 22.71
CA VAL A 319 -5.74 2.10 23.02
C VAL A 319 -6.25 2.70 24.33
N THR A 320 -5.45 2.65 25.40
CA THR A 320 -5.83 3.20 26.72
C THR A 320 -5.93 4.74 26.73
N SER A 321 -5.23 5.44 25.82
CA SER A 321 -5.37 6.90 25.63
C SER A 321 -6.57 7.33 24.78
N MET A 322 -7.32 6.37 24.22
CA MET A 322 -8.46 6.59 23.33
C MET A 322 -9.79 6.05 23.90
N ALA A 323 -9.80 5.68 25.20
CA ALA A 323 -10.94 5.13 25.93
C ALA A 323 -11.38 6.09 27.05
#